data_AF-A0A952RV14-F1
#
_entry.id   AF-A0A952RV14-F1
#
_cell.length_a   1.000
_cell.length_b   1.000
_cell.length_c   1.000
_cell.angle_alpha   90.00
_cell.angle_beta   90.00
_cell.angle_gamma   90.00
#
_symmetry.space_group_name_H-M   'P 1'
#
loop_
_entity.id
_entity.type
_entity.pdbx_description
1 polymer ?
#
loop_
_entity_poly.entity_id
_entity_poly.type
_entity_poly.pdbx_seq_one_letter_code
_entity_poly.pdbx_strand_id
1 'polypeptide(L)'
;MSKGRLTRNELSWLLTQEAQNAAERLRVGVTFLRTQAPPPPSAAEDPAHGVETSLDALDDVMKMLSNLNQRAPAGAAGQAAPQGRRGRIDLAALLMEAAPDARVSIEPGSGTEVYGDEADIRRMLQVLVGHGHGDGTQVNIRRDGDEVKVSVTLGPDLSPTAETERAWLSRVIIRYGGRHELEGGNEVLVFPAESASDRNESAALRKELDEARKQGEVYARELAAVFDKGEEVTAFSSMPPAPGGSAIERFEAMTKLCSGIASELRSVLGPAGRELGSMRRHEITDEQLDTLRRRVSHAQEIVATLGGVGELRTDELETEIDLGEAARAAARALGGLAEKAGARVNVTVKPEGGHVTVRRGARAIEVILRELVAHALEASPRGAVVEVAVTASENGSGVRLVVDDAGSPLPASGRRGFMTLETHAGTYGRPSALPVFLAAELAACQRASLELSDPPATRGDGSGLRVAVTFADG
;
A
#
# COMPACT_ATOMS: atom_id res chain seq x y z
N MET A 1 19.63 23.70 -4.28
CA MET A 1 19.19 22.38 -4.77
C MET A 1 19.40 21.35 -3.65
N SER A 2 18.53 21.32 -2.62
CA SER A 2 18.57 20.28 -1.59
C SER A 2 17.63 19.14 -2.01
N LYS A 3 18.17 17.92 -2.06
CA LYS A 3 17.37 16.70 -2.23
C LYS A 3 16.44 16.58 -1.02
N GLY A 4 15.14 16.48 -1.29
CA GLY A 4 14.09 16.36 -0.27
C GLY A 4 14.34 15.17 0.64
N ARG A 5 14.80 15.45 1.86
CA ARG A 5 14.73 14.50 2.97
C ARG A 5 13.35 14.64 3.58
N LEU A 6 12.52 13.60 3.41
CA LEU A 6 11.23 13.47 4.09
C LEU A 6 11.46 13.69 5.60
N THR A 7 10.63 14.53 6.19
CA THR A 7 10.65 14.80 7.63
C THR A 7 10.25 13.55 8.40
N ARG A 8 10.68 13.43 9.67
CA ARG A 8 10.34 12.30 10.56
C ARG A 8 8.82 12.06 10.62
N ASN A 9 8.04 13.13 10.52
CA ASN A 9 6.58 13.08 10.54
C ASN A 9 5.99 12.54 9.22
N GLU A 10 6.57 12.87 8.07
CA GLU A 10 6.16 12.33 6.76
C GLU A 10 6.52 10.86 6.62
N LEU A 11 7.70 10.44 7.12
CA LEU A 11 8.09 9.04 7.17
C LEU A 11 7.20 8.22 8.11
N SER A 12 6.86 8.77 9.30
CA SER A 12 5.94 8.11 10.21
C SER A 12 4.55 7.95 9.60
N TRP A 13 4.06 8.98 8.91
CA TRP A 13 2.75 8.93 8.24
C TRP A 13 2.71 7.91 7.11
N LEU A 14 3.76 7.86 6.27
CA LEU A 14 3.88 6.87 5.20
C LEU A 14 3.97 5.44 5.73
N LEU A 15 4.74 5.21 6.81
CA LEU A 15 4.84 3.90 7.45
C LEU A 15 3.52 3.45 8.08
N THR A 16 2.77 4.36 8.71
CA THR A 16 1.42 4.05 9.23
C THR A 16 0.46 3.71 8.10
N GLN A 17 0.53 4.43 6.97
CA GLN A 17 -0.32 4.16 5.81
C GLN A 17 0.03 2.84 5.12
N GLU A 18 1.31 2.49 5.07
CA GLU A 18 1.80 1.22 4.54
C GLU A 18 1.44 0.04 5.45
N ALA A 19 1.55 0.21 6.77
CA ALA A 19 1.11 -0.78 7.75
C ALA A 19 -0.41 -1.01 7.71
N GLN A 20 -1.22 0.04 7.53
CA GLN A 20 -2.67 -0.08 7.32
C GLN A 20 -3.00 -0.86 6.05
N ASN A 21 -2.32 -0.56 4.93
CA ASN A 21 -2.49 -1.32 3.69
C ASN A 21 -2.06 -2.78 3.84
N ALA A 22 -0.99 -3.07 4.58
CA ALA A 22 -0.53 -4.43 4.83
C ALA A 22 -1.52 -5.22 5.69
N ALA A 23 -2.08 -4.61 6.73
CA ALA A 23 -3.09 -5.20 7.59
C ALA A 23 -4.40 -5.47 6.83
N GLU A 24 -4.84 -4.55 5.98
CA GLU A 24 -6.03 -4.73 5.14
C GLU A 24 -5.83 -5.86 4.11
N ARG A 25 -4.64 -5.96 3.51
CA ARG A 25 -4.26 -7.07 2.61
C ARG A 25 -4.26 -8.42 3.32
N LEU A 26 -3.74 -8.48 4.55
CA LEU A 26 -3.76 -9.70 5.36
C LEU A 26 -5.19 -10.11 5.72
N ARG A 27 -6.05 -9.15 6.10
CA ARG A 27 -7.45 -9.41 6.42
C ARG A 27 -8.23 -9.95 5.23
N VAL A 28 -8.02 -9.39 4.04
CA VAL A 28 -8.63 -9.89 2.79
C VAL A 28 -8.13 -11.31 2.47
N GLY A 29 -6.83 -11.57 2.63
CA GLY A 29 -6.24 -12.90 2.45
C GLY A 29 -6.80 -13.96 3.41
N VAL A 30 -6.94 -13.62 4.70
CA VAL A 30 -7.49 -14.53 5.72
C VAL A 30 -9.00 -14.79 5.50
N THR A 31 -9.76 -13.76 5.11
CA THR A 31 -11.19 -13.91 4.82
C THR A 31 -11.42 -14.81 3.60
N PHE A 32 -10.56 -14.72 2.59
CA PHE A 32 -10.58 -15.57 1.40
C PHE A 32 -10.25 -17.04 1.69
N LEU A 33 -9.32 -17.30 2.62
CA LEU A 33 -9.01 -18.67 3.08
C LEU A 33 -10.20 -19.31 3.83
N ARG A 34 -11.01 -18.51 4.53
CA ARG A 34 -12.18 -18.98 5.29
C ARG A 34 -13.36 -19.37 4.39
N THR A 35 -13.51 -18.77 3.22
CA THR A 35 -14.61 -19.04 2.28
C THR A 35 -14.36 -20.20 1.32
N GLN A 36 -13.12 -20.70 1.21
CA GLN A 36 -12.77 -21.84 0.35
C GLN A 36 -12.45 -23.16 1.09
N ALA A 37 -12.43 -23.17 2.42
CA ALA A 37 -12.22 -24.39 3.20
C ALA A 37 -13.52 -25.22 3.33
N PRO A 38 -13.50 -26.55 3.13
CA PRO A 38 -14.64 -27.41 3.44
C PRO A 38 -14.94 -27.40 4.94
N PRO A 39 -16.21 -27.60 5.37
CA PRO A 39 -16.54 -27.55 6.79
C PRO A 39 -15.83 -28.68 7.55
N PRO A 40 -15.17 -28.40 8.68
CA PRO A 40 -14.49 -29.43 9.46
C PRO A 40 -15.50 -30.31 10.24
N PRO A 41 -15.20 -31.59 10.47
CA PRO A 41 -15.95 -32.41 11.40
C PRO A 41 -15.75 -31.92 12.84
N SER A 42 -16.80 -32.06 13.63
CA SER A 42 -17.03 -31.48 14.95
C SER A 42 -15.91 -31.65 16.00
N ALA A 43 -15.79 -30.59 16.81
CA ALA A 43 -15.35 -30.56 18.21
C ALA A 43 -13.85 -30.79 18.52
N ALA A 44 -13.06 -29.73 18.37
CA ALA A 44 -11.94 -29.40 19.26
C ALA A 44 -11.68 -27.89 19.12
N GLU A 45 -11.27 -27.24 20.21
CA GLU A 45 -11.14 -25.78 20.40
C GLU A 45 -10.59 -25.03 19.17
N ASP A 46 -11.32 -24.00 18.74
CA ASP A 46 -11.02 -23.18 17.57
C ASP A 46 -9.80 -22.26 17.86
N PRO A 47 -8.63 -22.48 17.23
CA PRO A 47 -7.45 -21.65 17.42
C PRO A 47 -7.65 -20.20 16.89
N ALA A 48 -8.73 -19.94 16.15
CA ALA A 48 -9.04 -18.61 15.59
C ALA A 48 -9.54 -17.59 16.63
N HIS A 49 -10.10 -18.02 17.77
CA HIS A 49 -10.56 -17.09 18.82
C HIS A 49 -9.41 -16.35 19.54
N GLY A 50 -8.19 -16.91 19.54
CA GLY A 50 -7.00 -16.22 20.06
C GLY A 50 -6.48 -15.12 19.13
N VAL A 51 -6.78 -15.23 17.82
CA VAL A 51 -6.33 -14.27 16.79
C VAL A 51 -7.28 -13.08 16.72
N GLU A 52 -8.59 -13.31 16.85
CA GLU A 52 -9.58 -12.23 16.90
C GLU A 52 -9.39 -11.35 18.15
N THR A 53 -9.09 -11.95 19.31
CA THR A 53 -8.83 -11.21 20.57
C THR A 53 -7.51 -10.42 20.55
N SER A 54 -6.50 -10.87 19.81
CA SER A 54 -5.24 -10.13 19.64
C SER A 54 -5.34 -9.02 18.58
N LEU A 55 -6.21 -9.18 17.57
CA LEU A 55 -6.54 -8.15 16.58
C LEU A 55 -7.43 -7.04 17.16
N ASP A 56 -8.40 -7.39 18.00
CA ASP A 56 -9.23 -6.41 18.72
C ASP A 56 -8.39 -5.59 19.73
N ALA A 57 -7.44 -6.23 20.42
CA ALA A 57 -6.49 -5.54 21.28
C ALA A 57 -5.57 -4.58 20.51
N LEU A 58 -5.21 -4.93 19.27
CA LEU A 58 -4.45 -4.08 18.36
C LEU A 58 -5.28 -2.87 17.87
N ASP A 59 -6.57 -3.08 17.57
CA ASP A 59 -7.51 -2.02 17.19
C ASP A 59 -7.78 -1.02 18.33
N ASP A 60 -7.84 -1.50 19.59
CA ASP A 60 -8.00 -0.63 20.76
C ASP A 60 -6.74 0.21 21.04
N VAL A 61 -5.54 -0.38 20.86
CA VAL A 61 -4.27 0.36 20.92
C VAL A 61 -4.16 1.39 19.79
N MET A 62 -4.61 1.06 18.57
CA MET A 62 -4.59 1.98 17.43
C MET A 62 -5.62 3.12 17.56
N LYS A 63 -6.80 2.87 18.15
CA LYS A 63 -7.76 3.93 18.51
C LYS A 63 -7.21 4.85 19.60
N MET A 64 -6.51 4.29 20.59
CA MET A 64 -5.89 5.07 21.66
C MET A 64 -4.76 5.98 21.11
N LEU A 65 -3.95 5.49 20.16
CA LEU A 65 -2.91 6.26 19.45
C LEU A 65 -3.49 7.33 18.51
N SER A 66 -4.57 7.02 17.79
CA SER A 66 -5.27 8.00 16.92
C SER A 66 -5.91 9.14 17.74
N ASN A 67 -6.51 8.82 18.89
CA ASN A 67 -7.05 9.83 19.80
C ASN A 67 -5.97 10.68 20.48
N LEU A 68 -4.77 10.13 20.70
CA LEU A 68 -3.60 10.86 21.18
C LEU A 68 -3.04 11.83 20.13
N ASN A 69 -3.12 11.47 18.84
CA ASN A 69 -2.61 12.27 17.73
C ASN A 69 -3.60 13.32 17.20
N GLN A 70 -4.90 13.18 17.50
CA GLN A 70 -5.95 14.14 17.12
C GLN A 70 -6.11 15.32 18.10
N ARG A 71 -5.43 15.31 19.26
CA ARG A 71 -5.47 16.43 20.21
C ARG A 71 -4.45 17.53 19.85
N ALA A 72 -4.91 18.36 18.90
CA ALA A 72 -4.61 19.79 18.65
C ALA A 72 -3.72 20.17 17.42
N PRO A 73 -4.04 21.28 16.70
CA PRO A 73 -5.32 21.98 16.63
C PRO A 73 -5.81 22.40 15.22
N ALA A 74 -7.13 22.44 15.09
CA ALA A 74 -7.85 23.30 14.15
C ALA A 74 -7.86 24.74 14.68
N GLY A 75 -7.50 25.71 13.83
CA GLY A 75 -7.60 27.13 14.13
C GLY A 75 -8.95 27.71 13.71
N ALA A 76 -9.55 28.51 14.59
CA ALA A 76 -10.11 29.83 14.26
C ALA A 76 -10.76 30.49 15.51
N ALA A 77 -10.37 31.75 15.72
CA ALA A 77 -11.04 32.82 16.47
C ALA A 77 -11.22 32.70 17.99
N GLY A 78 -10.57 33.64 18.71
CA GLY A 78 -10.91 34.00 20.09
C GLY A 78 -9.69 34.20 20.96
N GLN A 79 -9.46 35.44 21.39
CA GLN A 79 -8.38 35.86 22.30
C GLN A 79 -8.16 34.89 23.49
N ALA A 80 -6.97 34.32 23.60
CA ALA A 80 -6.48 33.69 24.81
C ALA A 80 -4.94 33.71 24.85
N ALA A 81 -4.38 33.80 26.07
CA ALA A 81 -2.96 33.87 26.41
C ALA A 81 -2.08 32.82 25.68
N PRO A 82 -0.74 33.02 25.55
CA PRO A 82 0.09 32.11 24.75
C PRO A 82 -0.04 30.67 25.28
N GLN A 83 -0.68 29.82 24.48
CA GLN A 83 -0.78 28.39 24.76
C GLN A 83 0.63 27.79 24.64
N GLY A 84 1.11 27.20 25.75
CA GLY A 84 2.44 26.62 25.86
C GLY A 84 2.69 25.58 24.77
N ARG A 85 3.84 25.68 24.11
CA ARG A 85 4.31 24.64 23.20
C ARG A 85 4.79 23.46 24.05
N ARG A 86 4.28 22.26 23.78
CA ARG A 86 4.85 21.03 24.34
C ARG A 86 6.02 20.58 23.46
N GLY A 87 7.21 20.46 24.02
CA GLY A 87 8.41 20.14 23.25
C GLY A 87 9.71 20.27 24.03
N ARG A 88 10.82 20.35 23.29
CA ARG A 88 12.17 20.59 23.83
C ARG A 88 12.30 22.02 24.32
N ILE A 89 12.66 22.18 25.58
CA ILE A 89 12.73 23.46 26.28
C ILE A 89 14.12 23.58 26.89
N ASP A 90 14.80 24.68 26.56
CA ASP A 90 16.05 25.06 27.23
C ASP A 90 15.71 25.81 28.53
N LEU A 91 15.96 25.18 29.67
CA LEU A 91 15.66 25.75 30.99
C LEU A 91 16.44 27.04 31.27
N ALA A 92 17.67 27.16 30.78
CA ALA A 92 18.47 28.37 30.97
C ALA A 92 17.88 29.55 30.19
N ALA A 93 17.52 29.32 28.92
CA ALA A 93 16.87 30.34 28.11
C ALA A 93 15.50 30.74 28.67
N LEU A 94 14.70 29.76 29.11
CA LEU A 94 13.37 30.01 29.67
C LEU A 94 13.44 30.77 31.00
N LEU A 95 14.43 30.47 31.85
CA LEU A 95 14.62 31.19 33.11
C LEU A 95 14.99 32.66 32.89
N MET A 96 15.87 32.94 31.91
CA MET A 96 16.25 34.30 31.54
C MET A 96 15.08 35.12 31.01
N GLU A 97 14.11 34.49 30.33
CA GLU A 97 12.86 35.13 29.90
C GLU A 97 11.88 35.34 31.07
N ALA A 98 11.72 34.32 31.91
CA ALA A 98 10.68 34.29 32.95
C ALA A 98 11.02 35.09 34.21
N ALA A 99 12.32 35.28 34.49
CA ALA A 99 12.83 35.99 35.67
C ALA A 99 14.10 36.78 35.30
N PRO A 100 13.97 37.93 34.60
CA PRO A 100 15.12 38.70 34.10
C PRO A 100 15.99 39.29 35.21
N ASP A 101 15.42 39.48 36.41
CA ASP A 101 16.12 40.05 37.58
C ASP A 101 16.89 39.00 38.39
N ALA A 102 16.80 37.71 38.04
CA ALA A 102 17.49 36.63 38.72
C ALA A 102 18.96 36.51 38.26
N ARG A 103 19.88 36.27 39.20
CA ARG A 103 21.28 36.00 38.89
C ARG A 103 21.46 34.52 38.58
N VAL A 104 21.48 34.18 37.30
CA VAL A 104 21.61 32.79 36.84
C VAL A 104 23.09 32.38 36.76
N SER A 105 23.48 31.37 37.53
CA SER A 105 24.76 30.68 37.42
C SER A 105 24.55 29.39 36.63
N ILE A 106 25.21 29.27 35.47
CA ILE A 106 25.16 28.07 34.61
C ILE A 106 26.54 27.41 34.67
N GLU A 107 26.59 26.17 35.17
CA GLU A 107 27.85 25.43 35.21
C GLU A 107 28.29 25.02 33.78
N PRO A 108 29.52 25.35 33.33
CA PRO A 108 29.95 25.07 31.96
C PRO A 108 30.04 23.56 31.70
N GLY A 109 29.33 23.06 30.68
CA GLY A 109 29.68 21.76 30.09
C GLY A 109 28.56 20.86 29.56
N SER A 110 27.28 21.14 29.78
CA SER A 110 26.23 20.30 29.17
C SER A 110 24.87 20.98 29.12
N GLY A 111 24.16 20.79 27.99
CA GLY A 111 22.91 21.48 27.67
C GLY A 111 21.81 21.28 28.73
N THR A 112 21.06 22.35 28.97
CA THR A 112 20.00 22.52 29.98
C THR A 112 18.60 22.15 29.45
N GLU A 113 18.56 21.22 28.51
CA GLU A 113 17.37 20.91 27.74
C GLU A 113 16.55 19.79 28.38
N VAL A 114 15.25 20.04 28.50
CA VAL A 114 14.26 19.10 29.05
C VAL A 114 13.03 19.05 28.16
N TYR A 115 12.24 17.99 28.27
CA TYR A 115 11.00 17.85 27.51
C TYR A 115 9.79 18.13 28.40
N GLY A 116 8.89 19.01 27.95
CA GLY A 116 7.66 19.30 28.69
C GLY A 116 6.78 20.35 28.06
N ASP A 117 5.79 20.82 28.80
CA ASP A 117 4.96 21.96 28.41
C ASP A 117 5.62 23.25 28.88
N GLU A 118 5.90 24.15 27.95
CA GLU A 118 6.59 25.41 28.23
C GLU A 118 5.86 26.29 29.24
N ALA A 119 4.52 26.32 29.22
CA ALA A 119 3.75 27.16 30.14
C ALA A 119 3.80 26.61 31.57
N ASP A 120 3.72 25.29 31.74
CA ASP A 120 3.86 24.64 33.04
C ASP A 120 5.28 24.80 33.59
N ILE A 121 6.31 24.56 32.77
CA ILE A 121 7.70 24.68 33.19
C ILE A 121 8.05 26.13 33.53
N ARG A 122 7.60 27.09 32.72
CA ARG A 122 7.76 28.53 32.99
C ARG A 122 7.15 28.91 34.33
N ARG A 123 5.93 28.43 34.62
CA ARG A 123 5.26 28.69 35.89
C ARG A 123 6.00 28.04 37.06
N MET A 124 6.52 26.82 36.90
CA MET A 124 7.35 26.18 37.93
C MET A 124 8.60 26.99 38.26
N LEU A 125 9.30 27.47 37.23
CA LEU A 125 10.49 28.31 37.42
C LEU A 125 10.15 29.64 38.11
N GLN A 126 9.04 30.29 37.74
CA GLN A 126 8.60 31.52 38.39
C GLN A 126 8.26 31.33 39.87
N VAL A 127 7.56 30.23 40.21
CA VAL A 127 7.26 29.89 41.61
C VAL A 127 8.55 29.58 42.37
N LEU A 128 9.47 28.81 41.78
CA LEU A 128 10.76 28.50 42.40
C LEU A 128 11.62 29.75 42.66
N VAL A 129 11.68 30.67 41.70
CA VAL A 129 12.42 31.95 41.85
C VAL A 129 11.73 32.87 42.86
N GLY A 130 10.40 32.86 42.91
CA GLY A 130 9.61 33.60 43.88
C GLY A 130 9.85 33.17 45.34
N HIS A 131 10.36 31.96 45.57
CA HIS A 131 10.81 31.51 46.89
C HIS A 131 12.21 32.03 47.29
N GLY A 132 12.94 32.65 46.37
CA GLY A 132 14.25 33.27 46.64
C GLY A 132 14.13 34.67 47.25
N HIS A 133 15.22 35.15 47.87
CA HIS A 133 15.24 36.39 48.64
C HIS A 133 15.97 37.55 47.94
N GLY A 134 15.34 38.73 47.90
CA GLY A 134 15.95 40.03 47.56
C GLY A 134 16.14 40.32 46.07
N ASP A 135 16.50 41.58 45.75
CA ASP A 135 16.91 41.99 44.40
C ASP A 135 18.13 41.17 43.96
N GLY A 136 17.93 40.26 43.00
CA GLY A 136 19.00 39.42 42.46
C GLY A 136 19.07 37.99 43.01
N THR A 137 17.93 37.34 43.27
CA THR A 137 17.82 35.91 43.60
C THR A 137 18.80 35.07 42.77
N GLN A 138 19.68 34.32 43.43
CA GLN A 138 20.65 33.47 42.77
C GLN A 138 20.00 32.13 42.41
N VAL A 139 19.97 31.80 41.12
CA VAL A 139 19.47 30.53 40.60
C VAL A 139 20.64 29.78 39.99
N ASN A 140 20.83 28.53 40.39
CA ASN A 140 21.88 27.69 39.83
C ASN A 140 21.25 26.61 38.96
N ILE A 141 21.70 26.52 37.70
CA ILE A 141 21.31 25.46 36.77
C ILE A 141 22.54 24.61 36.48
N ARG A 142 22.43 23.33 36.83
CA ARG A 142 23.48 22.34 36.63
C ARG A 142 22.88 21.09 36.02
N ARG A 143 23.59 20.48 35.07
CA ARG A 143 23.30 19.12 34.61
C ARG A 143 24.21 18.12 35.33
N ASP A 144 23.60 17.07 35.85
CA ASP A 144 24.20 16.01 36.63
C ASP A 144 23.87 14.67 35.95
N GLY A 145 24.74 14.25 35.02
CA GLY A 145 24.52 13.08 34.18
C GLY A 145 23.28 13.19 33.30
N ASP A 146 22.28 12.36 33.61
CA ASP A 146 20.99 12.29 32.93
C ASP A 146 19.89 13.12 33.62
N GLU A 147 20.27 14.02 34.52
CA GLU A 147 19.35 14.93 35.22
C GLU A 147 19.78 16.40 35.06
N VAL A 148 18.82 17.32 34.98
CA VAL A 148 19.03 18.77 35.02
C VAL A 148 18.43 19.30 36.31
N LYS A 149 19.27 19.88 37.16
CA LYS A 149 18.92 20.42 38.47
C LYS A 149 18.85 21.94 38.40
N VAL A 150 17.74 22.51 38.87
CA VAL A 150 17.54 23.95 39.05
C VAL A 150 17.38 24.20 40.55
N SER A 151 18.30 24.93 41.16
CA SER A 151 18.27 25.23 42.59
C SER A 151 18.22 26.72 42.89
N VAL A 152 17.45 27.07 43.94
CA VAL A 152 17.30 28.43 44.45
C VAL A 152 17.57 28.45 45.94
N THR A 153 18.34 29.41 46.41
CA THR A 153 18.63 29.59 47.86
C THR A 153 17.47 30.27 48.56
N LEU A 154 16.96 29.64 49.62
CA LEU A 154 15.84 30.13 50.41
C LEU A 154 16.29 31.15 51.45
N GLY A 155 15.51 32.22 51.62
CA GLY A 155 15.71 33.22 52.67
C GLY A 155 15.02 32.87 54.01
N PRO A 156 15.29 33.65 55.08
CA PRO A 156 14.67 33.48 56.40
C PRO A 156 13.17 33.83 56.42
N ASP A 157 12.71 34.64 55.47
CA ASP A 157 11.30 35.06 55.35
C ASP A 157 10.61 34.26 54.24
N LEU A 158 9.79 33.26 54.62
CA LEU A 158 8.96 32.51 53.67
C LEU A 158 7.62 33.22 53.47
N SER A 159 7.16 33.30 52.22
CA SER A 159 5.81 33.75 51.87
C SER A 159 4.76 32.91 52.63
N PRO A 160 3.63 33.49 53.08
CA PRO A 160 2.54 32.73 53.69
C PRO A 160 1.94 31.65 52.76
N THR A 161 2.21 31.71 51.45
CA THR A 161 1.78 30.71 50.46
C THR A 161 2.84 29.64 50.13
N ALA A 162 4.05 29.73 50.69
CA ALA A 162 5.19 28.91 50.28
C ALA A 162 4.96 27.39 50.43
N GLU A 163 4.25 26.95 51.47
CA GLU A 163 3.94 25.52 51.64
C GLU A 163 2.96 25.01 50.56
N THR A 164 1.98 25.84 50.18
CA THR A 164 1.01 25.51 49.13
C THR A 164 1.69 25.45 47.76
N GLU A 165 2.61 26.38 47.51
CA GLU A 165 3.40 26.46 46.29
C GLU A 165 4.41 25.31 46.16
N ARG A 166 5.06 24.89 47.25
CA ARG A 166 5.89 23.68 47.30
C ARG A 166 5.10 22.41 47.01
N ALA A 167 3.93 22.25 47.63
CA ALA A 167 3.05 21.11 47.37
C ALA A 167 2.53 21.12 45.91
N TRP A 168 2.43 22.28 45.29
CA TRP A 168 2.13 22.40 43.86
C TRP A 168 3.33 22.00 42.99
N LEU A 169 4.54 22.51 43.26
CA LEU A 169 5.77 22.17 42.53
C LEU A 169 6.03 20.66 42.55
N SER A 170 5.93 20.03 43.73
CA SER A 170 6.10 18.58 43.90
C SER A 170 5.11 17.77 43.04
N ARG A 171 3.83 18.18 42.99
CA ARG A 171 2.83 17.49 42.16
C ARG A 171 3.05 17.69 40.66
N VAL A 172 3.46 18.89 40.27
CA VAL A 172 3.62 19.22 38.84
C VAL A 172 4.86 18.56 38.26
N ILE A 173 5.99 18.56 38.98
CA ILE A 173 7.26 18.04 38.46
C ILE A 173 7.23 16.51 38.26
N ILE A 174 6.47 15.78 39.09
CA ILE A 174 6.25 14.34 38.94
C ILE A 174 5.62 14.01 37.57
N ARG A 175 4.76 14.89 37.04
CA ARG A 175 4.14 14.68 35.71
C ARG A 175 5.16 14.70 34.57
N TYR A 176 6.33 15.29 34.81
CA TYR A 176 7.44 15.38 33.86
C TYR A 176 8.57 14.40 34.19
N GLY A 177 8.32 13.42 35.07
CA GLY A 177 9.33 12.43 35.49
C GLY A 177 10.44 13.01 36.37
N GLY A 178 10.26 14.22 36.88
CA GLY A 178 11.20 14.89 37.76
C GLY A 178 10.81 14.78 39.23
N ARG A 179 11.61 15.39 40.11
CA ARG A 179 11.36 15.45 41.55
C ARG A 179 11.71 16.81 42.14
N HIS A 180 11.09 17.12 43.27
CA HIS A 180 11.29 18.35 44.03
C HIS A 180 11.93 17.99 45.38
N GLU A 181 13.04 18.63 45.71
CA GLU A 181 13.85 18.34 46.90
C GLU A 181 14.19 19.64 47.65
N LEU A 182 14.33 19.54 48.97
CA LEU A 182 14.77 20.64 49.83
C LEU A 182 16.11 20.25 50.44
N GLU A 183 17.21 20.73 49.87
CA GLU A 183 18.58 20.36 50.26
C GLU A 183 19.31 21.55 50.88
N GLY A 184 19.64 21.47 52.18
CA GLY A 184 20.59 22.40 52.80
C GLY A 184 20.22 23.88 52.76
N GLY A 185 18.91 24.22 52.78
CA GLY A 185 18.44 25.60 52.63
C GLY A 185 18.23 26.04 51.18
N ASN A 186 18.39 25.13 50.22
CA ASN A 186 18.02 25.34 48.83
C ASN A 186 16.76 24.54 48.46
N GLU A 187 15.97 25.11 47.57
CA GLU A 187 14.86 24.42 46.92
C GLU A 187 15.30 23.98 45.53
N VAL A 188 15.15 22.69 45.21
CA VAL A 188 15.72 22.07 44.01
C VAL A 188 14.63 21.38 43.19
N LEU A 189 14.55 21.71 41.90
CA LEU A 189 13.79 20.98 40.90
C LEU A 189 14.74 20.13 40.06
N VAL A 190 14.47 18.84 39.96
CA VAL A 190 15.26 17.89 39.18
C VAL A 190 14.43 17.38 38.01
N PHE A 191 14.93 17.57 36.79
CA PHE A 191 14.30 17.14 35.54
C PHE A 191 15.12 16.02 34.88
N PRO A 192 14.50 15.01 34.25
CA PRO A 192 15.23 14.05 33.42
C PRO A 192 15.74 14.73 32.14
N ALA A 193 16.99 14.49 31.77
CA ALA A 193 17.59 14.98 30.54
C ALA A 193 17.17 14.12 29.33
N GLU A 194 16.95 14.77 28.18
CA GLU A 194 16.45 14.17 26.92
C GLU A 194 17.21 12.90 26.50
N SER A 195 18.53 12.85 26.73
CA SER A 195 19.39 11.73 26.32
C SER A 195 19.14 10.40 27.03
N ALA A 196 18.42 10.38 28.16
CA ALA A 196 18.11 9.14 28.89
C ALA A 196 16.79 8.49 28.43
N SER A 197 15.77 9.29 28.13
CA SER A 197 14.49 8.79 27.63
C SER A 197 14.66 8.15 26.26
N ASP A 198 15.37 8.83 25.35
CA ASP A 198 15.61 8.34 23.99
C ASP A 198 16.44 7.05 23.96
N ARG A 199 17.40 6.89 24.87
CA ARG A 199 18.24 5.69 24.93
C ARG A 199 17.47 4.47 25.42
N ASN A 200 16.63 4.62 26.45
CA ASN A 200 15.80 3.53 26.97
C ASN A 200 14.67 3.14 26.00
N GLU A 201 14.03 4.11 25.36
CA GLU A 201 13.01 3.85 24.33
C GLU A 201 13.61 3.18 23.09
N SER A 202 14.79 3.62 22.63
CA SER A 202 15.46 2.97 21.50
C SER A 202 15.89 1.52 21.78
N ALA A 203 16.25 1.21 23.03
CA ALA A 203 16.58 -0.15 23.44
C ALA A 203 15.34 -1.06 23.52
N ALA A 204 14.22 -0.54 24.03
CA ALA A 204 12.94 -1.24 24.06
C ALA A 204 12.41 -1.52 22.65
N LEU A 205 12.41 -0.50 21.78
CA LEU A 205 11.95 -0.63 20.40
C LEU A 205 12.80 -1.61 19.57
N ARG A 206 14.12 -1.67 19.81
CA ARG A 206 14.98 -2.67 19.16
C ARG A 206 14.62 -4.09 19.59
N LYS A 207 14.34 -4.29 20.88
CA LYS A 207 13.94 -5.59 21.40
C LYS A 207 12.59 -6.06 20.83
N GLU A 208 11.61 -5.16 20.75
CA GLU A 208 10.31 -5.45 20.15
C GLU A 208 10.42 -5.76 18.64
N LEU A 209 11.32 -5.07 17.92
CA LEU A 209 11.54 -5.30 16.49
C LEU A 209 12.21 -6.66 16.21
N ASP A 210 13.11 -7.11 17.10
CA ASP A 210 13.72 -8.43 17.03
C ASP A 210 12.71 -9.55 17.35
N GLU A 211 11.81 -9.34 18.32
CA GLU A 211 10.72 -10.27 18.64
C GLU A 211 9.72 -10.37 17.46
N ALA A 212 9.36 -9.25 16.84
CA ALA A 212 8.49 -9.23 15.66
C ALA A 212 9.15 -9.91 14.45
N ARG A 213 10.45 -9.72 14.22
CA ARG A 213 11.20 -10.44 13.18
C ARG A 213 11.18 -11.95 13.39
N LYS A 214 11.41 -12.39 14.63
CA LYS A 214 11.42 -13.82 14.97
C LYS A 214 10.04 -14.45 14.76
N GLN A 215 8.97 -13.75 15.11
CA GLN A 215 7.60 -14.19 14.83
C GLN A 215 7.32 -14.24 13.32
N GLY A 216 7.77 -13.24 12.56
CA GLY A 216 7.67 -13.23 11.10
C GLY A 216 8.42 -14.39 10.43
N GLU A 217 9.60 -14.75 10.92
CA GLU A 217 10.37 -15.90 10.41
C GLU A 217 9.69 -17.25 10.70
N VAL A 218 9.09 -17.42 11.88
CA VAL A 218 8.33 -18.63 12.22
C VAL A 218 7.09 -18.73 11.34
N TYR A 219 6.34 -17.64 11.18
CA TYR A 219 5.16 -17.60 10.33
C TYR A 219 5.50 -17.85 8.85
N ALA A 220 6.62 -17.30 8.36
CA ALA A 220 7.10 -17.55 6.99
C ALA A 220 7.51 -19.02 6.79
N ARG A 221 8.13 -19.67 7.79
CA ARG A 221 8.46 -21.10 7.73
C ARG A 221 7.22 -21.99 7.77
N GLU A 222 6.22 -21.64 8.57
CA GLU A 222 4.96 -22.37 8.62
C GLU A 222 4.20 -22.24 7.30
N LEU A 223 4.15 -21.04 6.71
CA LEU A 223 3.61 -20.84 5.36
C LEU A 223 4.38 -21.67 4.33
N ALA A 224 5.72 -21.61 4.32
CA ALA A 224 6.53 -22.39 3.39
C ALA A 224 6.28 -23.90 3.53
N ALA A 225 6.13 -24.42 4.75
CA ALA A 225 5.83 -25.84 4.99
C ALA A 225 4.40 -26.24 4.58
N VAL A 226 3.45 -25.30 4.62
CA VAL A 226 2.08 -25.51 4.11
C VAL A 226 2.04 -25.48 2.58
N PHE A 227 2.84 -24.62 1.95
CA PHE A 227 2.99 -24.57 0.49
C PHE A 227 3.73 -25.80 -0.06
N ASP A 228 4.83 -26.23 0.56
CA ASP A 228 5.58 -27.44 0.16
C ASP A 228 4.74 -28.73 0.26
N LYS A 229 3.75 -28.77 1.16
CA LYS A 229 2.83 -29.92 1.28
C LYS A 229 1.66 -29.86 0.30
N GLY A 230 1.44 -28.74 -0.38
CA GLY A 230 0.36 -28.53 -1.34
C GLY A 230 0.79 -28.56 -2.81
N GLU A 231 2.08 -28.64 -3.11
CA GLU A 231 2.60 -28.39 -4.46
C GLU A 231 3.34 -29.60 -5.04
N GLU A 232 2.57 -30.58 -5.50
CA GLU A 232 3.04 -31.55 -6.51
C GLU A 232 1.96 -31.79 -7.56
N VAL A 233 1.45 -30.72 -8.17
CA VAL A 233 0.71 -30.80 -9.44
C VAL A 233 1.05 -29.56 -10.26
N THR A 234 1.55 -29.74 -11.48
CA THR A 234 1.48 -28.73 -12.53
C THR A 234 0.01 -28.39 -12.77
N ALA A 235 -0.54 -27.50 -11.96
CA ALA A 235 -1.98 -27.27 -11.87
C ALA A 235 -2.42 -26.29 -12.95
N PHE A 236 -2.80 -26.84 -14.10
CA PHE A 236 -3.55 -26.11 -15.11
C PHE A 236 -4.89 -25.68 -14.48
N SER A 237 -5.18 -24.37 -14.50
CA SER A 237 -6.48 -23.87 -14.09
C SER A 237 -7.32 -23.66 -15.34
N SER A 238 -8.27 -24.57 -15.58
CA SER A 238 -9.30 -24.41 -16.59
C SER A 238 -10.55 -23.79 -15.96
N MET A 239 -11.23 -22.94 -16.73
CA MET A 239 -12.53 -22.39 -16.33
C MET A 239 -13.57 -23.52 -16.33
N PRO A 240 -14.21 -23.86 -15.19
CA PRO A 240 -15.38 -24.73 -15.23
C PRO A 240 -16.53 -23.98 -15.93
N PRO A 241 -17.47 -24.67 -16.60
CA PRO A 241 -18.63 -24.01 -17.18
C PRO A 241 -19.39 -23.29 -16.07
N ALA A 242 -19.61 -21.98 -16.23
CA ALA A 242 -20.33 -21.19 -15.23
C ALA A 242 -21.75 -21.77 -14.99
N PRO A 243 -22.27 -21.69 -13.75
CA PRO A 243 -23.57 -22.26 -13.42
C PRO A 243 -24.71 -21.48 -14.10
N GLY A 244 -25.33 -22.10 -15.12
CA GLY A 244 -26.56 -21.62 -15.76
C GLY A 244 -26.37 -20.86 -17.08
N GLY A 245 -27.27 -21.12 -18.03
CA GLY A 245 -27.33 -20.50 -19.37
C GLY A 245 -26.42 -21.15 -20.41
N SER A 246 -26.81 -21.09 -21.68
CA SER A 246 -25.92 -21.49 -22.78
C SER A 246 -24.78 -20.46 -22.93
N ALA A 247 -23.59 -20.88 -23.39
CA ALA A 247 -22.47 -19.95 -23.63
C ALA A 247 -22.88 -18.80 -24.59
N ILE A 248 -23.79 -19.09 -25.53
CA ILE A 248 -24.34 -18.13 -26.48
C ILE A 248 -25.20 -17.06 -25.78
N GLU A 249 -26.04 -17.44 -24.83
CA GLU A 249 -26.84 -16.46 -24.06
C GLU A 249 -25.95 -15.54 -23.22
N ARG A 250 -24.91 -16.10 -22.58
CA ARG A 250 -23.93 -15.29 -21.85
C ARG A 250 -23.18 -14.33 -22.77
N PHE A 251 -22.82 -14.81 -23.97
CA PHE A 251 -22.19 -13.99 -24.99
C PHE A 251 -23.07 -12.82 -25.44
N GLU A 252 -24.35 -13.08 -25.71
CA GLU A 252 -25.30 -12.04 -26.09
C GLU A 252 -25.47 -10.99 -24.99
N ALA A 253 -25.56 -11.43 -23.74
CA ALA A 253 -25.65 -10.51 -22.60
C ALA A 253 -24.36 -9.68 -22.46
N MET A 254 -23.19 -10.33 -22.55
CA MET A 254 -21.88 -9.68 -22.44
C MET A 254 -21.65 -8.66 -23.54
N THR A 255 -21.91 -8.99 -24.81
CA THR A 255 -21.74 -8.09 -25.95
C THR A 255 -22.66 -6.87 -25.84
N LYS A 256 -23.95 -7.07 -25.52
CA LYS A 256 -24.91 -5.96 -25.29
C LYS A 256 -24.46 -5.05 -24.14
N LEU A 257 -24.04 -5.64 -23.02
CA LEU A 257 -23.55 -4.89 -21.86
C LEU A 257 -22.28 -4.11 -22.19
N CYS A 258 -21.30 -4.75 -22.83
CA CYS A 258 -20.05 -4.11 -23.23
C CYS A 258 -20.30 -2.96 -24.21
N SER A 259 -21.20 -3.15 -25.20
CA SER A 259 -21.58 -2.10 -26.15
C SER A 259 -22.25 -0.91 -25.44
N GLY A 260 -23.20 -1.18 -24.54
CA GLY A 260 -23.89 -0.13 -23.77
C GLY A 260 -22.93 0.65 -22.88
N ILE A 261 -22.12 -0.04 -22.07
CA ILE A 261 -21.12 0.58 -21.19
C ILE A 261 -20.10 1.37 -22.00
N ALA A 262 -19.58 0.81 -23.09
CA ALA A 262 -18.62 1.50 -23.94
C ALA A 262 -19.23 2.78 -24.55
N SER A 263 -20.48 2.72 -25.02
CA SER A 263 -21.18 3.89 -25.56
C SER A 263 -21.31 5.01 -24.52
N GLU A 264 -21.83 4.68 -23.32
CA GLU A 264 -21.99 5.63 -22.22
C GLU A 264 -20.64 6.23 -21.80
N LEU A 265 -19.62 5.39 -21.58
CA LEU A 265 -18.30 5.88 -21.16
C LEU A 265 -17.60 6.71 -22.25
N ARG A 266 -17.75 6.40 -23.54
CA ARG A 266 -17.22 7.26 -24.62
C ARG A 266 -17.87 8.64 -24.61
N SER A 267 -19.17 8.71 -24.32
CA SER A 267 -19.92 9.97 -24.26
C SER A 267 -19.38 10.90 -23.16
N VAL A 268 -18.91 10.32 -22.05
CA VAL A 268 -18.35 11.05 -20.89
C VAL A 268 -16.86 11.33 -21.05
N LEU A 269 -16.06 10.31 -21.40
CA LEU A 269 -14.60 10.40 -21.44
C LEU A 269 -14.07 11.10 -22.69
N GLY A 270 -14.83 11.11 -23.79
CA GLY A 270 -14.46 11.81 -25.02
C GLY A 270 -14.32 13.32 -24.81
N PRO A 271 -15.37 14.02 -24.32
CA PRO A 271 -15.30 15.41 -23.93
C PRO A 271 -14.23 15.68 -22.87
N ALA A 272 -14.17 14.88 -21.80
CA ALA A 272 -13.19 15.06 -20.72
C ALA A 272 -11.73 15.00 -21.22
N GLY A 273 -11.41 14.09 -22.14
CA GLY A 273 -10.09 14.02 -22.77
C GLY A 273 -9.76 15.27 -23.60
N ARG A 274 -10.74 15.81 -24.34
CA ARG A 274 -10.55 17.06 -25.12
C ARG A 274 -10.37 18.27 -24.22
N GLU A 275 -11.17 18.37 -23.15
CA GLU A 275 -11.06 19.43 -22.15
C GLU A 275 -9.68 19.41 -21.50
N LEU A 276 -9.21 18.26 -21.01
CA LEU A 276 -7.86 18.08 -20.46
C LEU A 276 -6.73 18.38 -21.47
N GLY A 277 -6.97 18.13 -22.76
CA GLY A 277 -6.06 18.52 -23.83
C GLY A 277 -6.00 20.04 -24.02
N SER A 278 -7.12 20.74 -23.83
CA SER A 278 -7.27 22.19 -24.00
C SER A 278 -6.87 23.02 -22.78
N MET A 279 -6.87 22.42 -21.58
CA MET A 279 -6.50 23.10 -20.33
C MET A 279 -5.05 23.60 -20.39
N ARG A 280 -4.87 24.92 -20.27
CA ARG A 280 -3.57 25.56 -20.07
C ARG A 280 -3.28 25.70 -18.56
N ARG A 281 -1.99 25.73 -18.22
CA ARG A 281 -1.36 25.62 -16.88
C ARG A 281 -1.72 26.69 -15.83
N HIS A 282 -2.93 27.25 -15.84
CA HIS A 282 -3.23 28.43 -15.03
C HIS A 282 -3.74 28.14 -13.61
N GLU A 283 -4.11 26.90 -13.27
CA GLU A 283 -4.62 26.57 -11.92
C GLU A 283 -4.20 25.19 -11.38
N ILE A 284 -3.51 24.36 -12.17
CA ILE A 284 -3.18 22.97 -11.83
C ILE A 284 -1.68 22.74 -12.10
N THR A 285 -1.00 22.00 -11.23
CA THR A 285 0.41 21.65 -11.46
C THR A 285 0.54 20.73 -12.68
N ASP A 286 1.64 20.87 -13.44
CA ASP A 286 1.88 20.03 -14.63
C ASP A 286 1.80 18.52 -14.29
N GLU A 287 2.25 18.13 -13.09
CA GLU A 287 2.20 16.75 -12.60
C GLU A 287 0.77 16.22 -12.38
N GLN A 288 -0.12 17.04 -11.82
CA GLN A 288 -1.52 16.68 -11.61
C GLN A 288 -2.24 16.52 -12.95
N LEU A 289 -1.99 17.44 -13.87
CA LEU A 289 -2.58 17.44 -15.21
C LEU A 289 -2.11 16.24 -16.04
N ASP A 290 -0.82 15.89 -15.98
CA ASP A 290 -0.28 14.68 -16.60
C ASP A 290 -0.85 13.40 -15.98
N THR A 291 -1.08 13.41 -14.66
CA THR A 291 -1.71 12.28 -13.96
C THR A 291 -3.16 12.09 -14.39
N LEU A 292 -3.93 13.18 -14.52
CA LEU A 292 -5.31 13.13 -15.03
C LEU A 292 -5.36 12.65 -16.48
N ARG A 293 -4.48 13.17 -17.34
CA ARG A 293 -4.37 12.72 -18.74
C ARG A 293 -4.11 11.22 -18.83
N ARG A 294 -3.13 10.71 -18.06
CA ARG A 294 -2.84 9.27 -18.01
C ARG A 294 -4.05 8.44 -17.56
N ARG A 295 -4.77 8.87 -16.53
CA ARG A 295 -5.98 8.18 -16.04
C ARG A 295 -7.10 8.15 -17.08
N VAL A 296 -7.36 9.27 -17.75
CA VAL A 296 -8.38 9.34 -18.81
C VAL A 296 -7.99 8.51 -20.01
N SER A 297 -6.72 8.55 -20.44
CA SER A 297 -6.24 7.68 -21.53
C SER A 297 -6.38 6.20 -21.18
N HIS A 298 -6.03 5.80 -19.96
CA HIS A 298 -6.22 4.42 -19.52
C HIS A 298 -7.70 4.00 -19.48
N ALA A 299 -8.59 4.89 -19.01
CA ALA A 299 -10.03 4.62 -19.06
C ALA A 299 -10.55 4.50 -20.51
N GLN A 300 -10.03 5.30 -21.44
CA GLN A 300 -10.36 5.21 -22.86
C GLN A 300 -9.90 3.89 -23.50
N GLU A 301 -8.75 3.34 -23.07
CA GLU A 301 -8.26 2.03 -23.50
C GLU A 301 -9.21 0.91 -23.05
N ILE A 302 -9.65 0.90 -21.79
CA ILE A 302 -10.66 -0.06 -21.28
C ILE A 302 -11.95 0.03 -22.09
N VAL A 303 -12.39 1.24 -22.41
CA VAL A 303 -13.58 1.48 -23.24
C VAL A 303 -13.41 1.00 -24.67
N ALA A 304 -12.19 1.04 -25.22
CA ALA A 304 -11.90 0.47 -26.53
C ALA A 304 -12.00 -1.07 -26.51
N THR A 305 -11.48 -1.72 -25.47
CA THR A 305 -11.63 -3.18 -25.24
C THR A 305 -13.10 -3.57 -25.17
N LEU A 306 -13.89 -2.91 -24.32
CA LEU A 306 -15.33 -3.15 -24.21
C LEU A 306 -16.06 -2.91 -25.54
N GLY A 307 -15.67 -1.85 -26.25
CA GLY A 307 -16.19 -1.54 -27.57
C GLY A 307 -15.98 -2.65 -28.58
N GLY A 308 -14.75 -3.16 -28.67
CA GLY A 308 -14.42 -4.22 -29.61
C GLY A 308 -15.16 -5.53 -29.33
N VAL A 309 -15.42 -5.86 -28.06
CA VAL A 309 -16.29 -6.99 -27.69
C VAL A 309 -17.75 -6.69 -28.02
N GLY A 310 -18.23 -5.47 -27.74
CA GLY A 310 -19.61 -5.06 -27.98
C GLY A 310 -20.02 -5.02 -29.46
N GLU A 311 -19.05 -4.92 -30.37
CA GLU A 311 -19.27 -4.98 -31.83
C GLU A 311 -19.42 -6.41 -32.36
N LEU A 312 -19.16 -7.44 -31.54
CA LEU A 312 -19.26 -8.82 -31.97
C LEU A 312 -20.71 -9.25 -32.16
N ARG A 313 -20.93 -10.05 -33.21
CA ARG A 313 -22.24 -10.57 -33.59
C ARG A 313 -22.34 -12.05 -33.25
N THR A 314 -23.48 -12.47 -32.72
CA THR A 314 -23.74 -13.88 -32.39
C THR A 314 -24.11 -14.72 -33.62
N ASP A 315 -24.52 -14.06 -34.70
CA ASP A 315 -24.82 -14.65 -36.00
C ASP A 315 -23.64 -14.56 -36.99
N GLU A 316 -22.42 -14.30 -36.51
CA GLU A 316 -21.22 -14.34 -37.34
C GLU A 316 -21.01 -15.75 -37.91
N LEU A 317 -20.86 -15.84 -39.24
CA LEU A 317 -20.60 -17.12 -39.91
C LEU A 317 -19.17 -17.58 -39.63
N GLU A 318 -19.03 -18.86 -39.28
CA GLU A 318 -17.70 -19.45 -39.13
C GLU A 318 -16.97 -19.51 -40.48
N THR A 319 -15.75 -18.98 -40.49
CA THR A 319 -14.85 -18.95 -41.65
C THR A 319 -13.54 -19.64 -41.31
N GLU A 320 -12.82 -20.10 -42.32
CA GLU A 320 -11.48 -20.63 -42.14
C GLU A 320 -10.50 -19.48 -41.93
N ILE A 321 -9.78 -19.51 -40.80
CA ILE A 321 -8.87 -18.46 -40.36
C ILE A 321 -7.50 -19.07 -40.13
N ASP A 322 -6.47 -18.54 -40.78
CA ASP A 322 -5.08 -18.84 -40.43
C ASP A 322 -4.71 -18.10 -39.14
N LEU A 323 -4.53 -18.84 -38.04
CA LEU A 323 -4.19 -18.29 -36.73
C LEU A 323 -2.79 -17.67 -36.71
N GLY A 324 -1.85 -18.18 -37.50
CA GLY A 324 -0.51 -17.61 -37.62
C GLY A 324 -0.54 -16.24 -38.28
N GLU A 325 -1.32 -16.08 -39.36
CA GLU A 325 -1.53 -14.77 -39.99
C GLU A 325 -2.29 -13.80 -39.09
N ALA A 326 -3.36 -14.27 -38.42
CA ALA A 326 -4.13 -13.47 -37.47
C ALA A 326 -3.26 -12.98 -36.31
N ALA A 327 -2.42 -13.86 -35.73
CA ALA A 327 -1.49 -13.49 -34.65
C ALA A 327 -0.46 -12.44 -35.09
N ARG A 328 0.11 -12.59 -36.29
CA ARG A 328 1.02 -11.59 -36.88
C ARG A 328 0.30 -10.27 -37.15
N ALA A 329 -0.95 -10.30 -37.60
CA ALA A 329 -1.75 -9.10 -37.82
C ALA A 329 -2.03 -8.37 -36.51
N ALA A 330 -2.41 -9.08 -35.44
CA ALA A 330 -2.61 -8.52 -34.11
C ALA A 330 -1.32 -7.90 -33.55
N ALA A 331 -0.19 -8.60 -33.68
CA ALA A 331 1.12 -8.08 -33.27
C ALA A 331 1.50 -6.77 -34.00
N ARG A 332 1.22 -6.67 -35.32
CA ARG A 332 1.42 -5.43 -36.09
C ARG A 332 0.49 -4.31 -35.63
N ALA A 333 -0.79 -4.61 -35.42
CA ALA A 333 -1.78 -3.63 -34.95
C ALA A 333 -1.42 -3.06 -33.57
N LEU A 334 -0.79 -3.87 -32.71
CA LEU A 334 -0.33 -3.47 -31.37
C LEU A 334 1.10 -2.91 -31.35
N GLY A 335 1.73 -2.67 -32.49
CA GLY A 335 3.10 -2.15 -32.57
C GLY A 335 3.31 -0.85 -31.78
N GLY A 336 2.37 0.10 -31.88
CA GLY A 336 2.44 1.33 -31.11
C GLY A 336 2.29 1.15 -29.59
N LEU A 337 1.54 0.13 -29.14
CA LEU A 337 1.47 -0.22 -27.72
C LEU A 337 2.78 -0.87 -27.26
N ALA A 338 3.32 -1.80 -28.05
CA ALA A 338 4.59 -2.45 -27.77
C ALA A 338 5.74 -1.44 -27.65
N GLU A 339 5.81 -0.46 -28.55
CA GLU A 339 6.78 0.64 -28.49
C GLU A 339 6.65 1.47 -27.21
N LYS A 340 5.42 1.85 -26.82
CA LYS A 340 5.17 2.60 -25.58
C LYS A 340 5.53 1.81 -24.33
N ALA A 341 5.23 0.51 -24.32
CA ALA A 341 5.59 -0.42 -23.26
C ALA A 341 7.10 -0.71 -23.24
N GLY A 342 7.82 -0.41 -24.32
CA GLY A 342 9.23 -0.75 -24.48
C GLY A 342 9.46 -2.26 -24.59
N ALA A 343 8.46 -3.01 -25.06
CA ALA A 343 8.50 -4.46 -25.23
C ALA A 343 8.40 -4.82 -26.72
N ARG A 344 8.64 -6.08 -27.06
CA ARG A 344 8.49 -6.61 -28.42
C ARG A 344 7.58 -7.84 -28.43
N VAL A 345 6.91 -8.08 -29.54
CA VAL A 345 6.11 -9.30 -29.76
C VAL A 345 6.83 -10.18 -30.77
N ASN A 346 7.05 -11.44 -30.42
CA ASN A 346 7.56 -12.46 -31.33
C ASN A 346 6.45 -13.48 -31.61
N VAL A 347 6.23 -13.82 -32.88
CA VAL A 347 5.18 -14.76 -33.30
C VAL A 347 5.82 -15.96 -33.95
N THR A 348 5.60 -17.14 -33.37
CA THR A 348 6.09 -18.43 -33.88
C THR A 348 4.92 -19.32 -34.27
N VAL A 349 5.07 -20.08 -35.35
CA VAL A 349 4.06 -21.01 -35.84
C VAL A 349 4.71 -22.38 -36.02
N LYS A 350 4.08 -23.42 -35.49
CA LYS A 350 4.53 -24.81 -35.54
C LYS A 350 3.47 -25.68 -36.24
N PRO A 351 3.85 -26.46 -37.27
CA PRO A 351 5.19 -26.57 -37.86
C PRO A 351 5.65 -25.28 -38.57
N GLU A 352 6.97 -25.06 -38.63
CA GLU A 352 7.54 -23.85 -39.25
C GLU A 352 7.13 -23.75 -40.73
N GLY A 353 6.68 -22.57 -41.15
CA GLY A 353 6.19 -22.32 -42.51
C GLY A 353 4.82 -22.94 -42.82
N GLY A 354 4.19 -23.62 -41.87
CA GLY A 354 2.84 -24.16 -42.01
C GLY A 354 1.75 -23.11 -41.82
N HIS A 355 0.60 -23.36 -42.46
CA HIS A 355 -0.67 -22.68 -42.19
C HIS A 355 -1.42 -23.46 -41.12
N VAL A 356 -1.79 -22.81 -40.02
CA VAL A 356 -2.53 -23.43 -38.92
C VAL A 356 -3.91 -22.81 -38.90
N THR A 357 -4.89 -23.50 -39.49
CA THR A 357 -6.23 -22.97 -39.70
C THR A 357 -7.23 -23.47 -38.66
N VAL A 358 -8.19 -22.62 -38.32
CA VAL A 358 -9.37 -22.97 -37.51
C VAL A 358 -10.63 -22.44 -38.20
N ARG A 359 -11.76 -23.12 -38.04
CA ARG A 359 -13.05 -22.67 -38.56
C ARG A 359 -13.88 -22.00 -37.47
N ARG A 360 -13.83 -20.68 -37.34
CA ARG A 360 -14.46 -19.90 -36.25
C ARG A 360 -14.90 -18.51 -36.73
N GLY A 361 -15.50 -17.70 -35.85
CA GLY A 361 -15.81 -16.29 -36.14
C GLY A 361 -14.52 -15.46 -36.25
N ALA A 362 -14.27 -14.87 -37.41
CA ALA A 362 -13.03 -14.14 -37.69
C ALA A 362 -12.83 -12.96 -36.74
N ARG A 363 -13.90 -12.21 -36.47
CA ARG A 363 -13.84 -11.05 -35.58
C ARG A 363 -13.61 -11.46 -34.13
N ALA A 364 -14.21 -12.56 -33.69
CA ALA A 364 -13.98 -13.08 -32.34
C ALA A 364 -12.52 -13.51 -32.13
N ILE A 365 -11.90 -14.19 -33.11
CA ILE A 365 -10.48 -14.56 -33.06
C ILE A 365 -9.57 -13.32 -33.03
N GLU A 366 -9.87 -12.31 -33.86
CA GLU A 366 -9.14 -11.04 -33.85
C GLU A 366 -9.18 -10.37 -32.47
N VAL A 367 -10.35 -10.32 -31.83
CA VAL A 367 -10.51 -9.73 -30.50
C VAL A 367 -9.76 -10.55 -29.45
N ILE A 368 -9.87 -11.89 -29.44
CA ILE A 368 -9.12 -12.75 -28.50
C ILE A 368 -7.61 -12.47 -28.60
N LEU A 369 -7.05 -12.49 -29.82
CA LEU A 369 -5.62 -12.24 -30.03
C LEU A 369 -5.21 -10.84 -29.56
N ARG A 370 -5.99 -9.82 -29.91
CA ARG A 370 -5.69 -8.43 -29.51
C ARG A 370 -5.69 -8.29 -27.98
N GLU A 371 -6.71 -8.78 -27.29
CA GLU A 371 -6.84 -8.64 -25.84
C GLU A 371 -5.73 -9.40 -25.09
N LEU A 372 -5.40 -10.61 -25.53
CA LEU A 372 -4.33 -11.40 -24.90
C LEU A 372 -2.95 -10.79 -25.12
N VAL A 373 -2.63 -10.33 -26.33
CA VAL A 373 -1.32 -9.72 -26.64
C VAL A 373 -1.19 -8.35 -25.97
N ALA A 374 -2.25 -7.53 -25.95
CA ALA A 374 -2.24 -6.25 -25.25
C ALA A 374 -2.00 -6.42 -23.74
N HIS A 375 -2.73 -7.34 -23.10
CA HIS A 375 -2.53 -7.67 -21.69
C HIS A 375 -1.10 -8.15 -21.41
N ALA A 376 -0.55 -9.02 -22.27
CA ALA A 376 0.82 -9.51 -22.14
C ALA A 376 1.86 -8.39 -22.26
N LEU A 377 1.65 -7.42 -23.16
CA LEU A 377 2.51 -6.24 -23.30
C LEU A 377 2.46 -5.32 -22.09
N GLU A 378 1.27 -5.09 -21.53
CA GLU A 378 1.10 -4.26 -20.33
C GLU A 378 1.70 -4.91 -19.07
N ALA A 379 1.62 -6.24 -18.97
CA ALA A 379 2.18 -6.98 -17.85
C ALA A 379 3.72 -7.07 -17.91
N SER A 380 4.29 -6.97 -19.10
CA SER A 380 5.72 -7.21 -19.32
C SER A 380 6.58 -5.98 -18.98
N PRO A 381 7.75 -6.17 -18.34
CA PRO A 381 8.69 -5.08 -18.10
C PRO A 381 9.33 -4.59 -19.41
N ARG A 382 9.88 -3.37 -19.37
CA ARG A 382 10.64 -2.81 -20.49
C ARG A 382 11.80 -3.72 -20.90
N GLY A 383 12.00 -3.87 -22.21
CA GLY A 383 13.01 -4.73 -22.81
C GLY A 383 12.56 -6.18 -23.03
N ALA A 384 11.42 -6.58 -22.47
CA ALA A 384 10.90 -7.95 -22.59
C ALA A 384 10.39 -8.29 -23.99
N VAL A 385 10.24 -9.60 -24.22
CA VAL A 385 9.64 -10.18 -25.42
C VAL A 385 8.41 -11.00 -25.04
N VAL A 386 7.24 -10.58 -25.51
CA VAL A 386 6.00 -11.35 -25.47
C VAL A 386 6.06 -12.40 -26.58
N GLU A 387 5.90 -13.67 -26.24
CA GLU A 387 5.93 -14.76 -27.23
C GLU A 387 4.51 -15.20 -27.51
N VAL A 388 4.17 -15.24 -28.79
CA VAL A 388 2.92 -15.79 -29.29
C VAL A 388 3.27 -17.03 -30.10
N ALA A 389 2.84 -18.20 -29.65
CA ALA A 389 3.06 -19.46 -30.33
C ALA A 389 1.73 -20.03 -30.82
N VAL A 390 1.68 -20.38 -32.11
CA VAL A 390 0.55 -21.11 -32.71
C VAL A 390 1.03 -22.51 -33.06
N THR A 391 0.39 -23.52 -32.53
CA THR A 391 0.75 -24.93 -32.74
C THR A 391 -0.44 -25.66 -33.37
N ALA A 392 -0.19 -26.35 -34.48
CA ALA A 392 -1.18 -27.23 -35.09
C ALA A 392 -1.64 -28.34 -34.12
N SER A 393 -2.81 -28.92 -34.39
CA SER A 393 -3.30 -30.08 -33.62
C SER A 393 -2.31 -31.24 -33.74
N GLU A 394 -1.76 -31.68 -32.61
CA GLU A 394 -0.99 -32.92 -32.51
C GLU A 394 -1.85 -33.95 -31.77
N ASN A 395 -2.08 -35.11 -32.39
CA ASN A 395 -2.80 -36.23 -31.77
C ASN A 395 -4.26 -35.92 -31.32
N GLY A 396 -4.94 -34.98 -32.00
CA GLY A 396 -6.34 -34.65 -31.71
C GLY A 396 -6.54 -33.75 -30.50
N SER A 397 -5.48 -33.09 -30.01
CA SER A 397 -5.57 -32.11 -28.91
C SER A 397 -6.19 -30.77 -29.33
N GLY A 398 -6.48 -30.58 -30.61
CA GLY A 398 -6.92 -29.31 -31.17
C GLY A 398 -5.76 -28.33 -31.43
N VAL A 399 -6.05 -27.31 -32.22
CA VAL A 399 -5.11 -26.22 -32.53
C VAL A 399 -4.91 -25.35 -31.30
N ARG A 400 -3.66 -24.99 -30.98
CA ARG A 400 -3.32 -24.24 -29.77
C ARG A 400 -2.66 -22.90 -30.07
N LEU A 401 -3.21 -21.84 -29.48
CA LEU A 401 -2.62 -20.50 -29.40
C LEU A 401 -2.08 -20.30 -27.98
N VAL A 402 -0.84 -19.85 -27.83
CA VAL A 402 -0.19 -19.59 -26.54
C VAL A 402 0.39 -18.19 -26.54
N VAL A 403 0.16 -17.43 -25.48
CA VAL A 403 0.75 -16.10 -25.24
C VAL A 403 1.50 -16.14 -23.90
N ASP A 404 2.81 -15.94 -23.95
CA ASP A 404 3.69 -15.91 -22.77
C ASP A 404 4.22 -14.49 -22.55
N ASP A 405 3.86 -13.88 -21.42
CA ASP A 405 4.45 -12.62 -20.96
C ASP A 405 5.62 -12.83 -19.99
N ALA A 406 6.32 -11.74 -19.66
CA ALA A 406 7.42 -11.71 -18.70
C ALA A 406 7.06 -10.89 -17.44
N GLY A 407 5.77 -10.77 -17.13
CA GLY A 407 5.29 -10.01 -15.98
C GLY A 407 5.42 -10.74 -14.64
N SER A 408 4.82 -10.17 -13.59
CA SER A 408 4.75 -10.81 -12.27
C SER A 408 4.02 -12.16 -12.36
N PRO A 409 4.55 -13.26 -11.79
CA PRO A 409 3.90 -14.56 -11.88
C PRO A 409 2.53 -14.56 -11.18
N LEU A 410 1.61 -15.37 -11.69
CA LEU A 410 0.28 -15.56 -11.08
C LEU A 410 0.25 -16.93 -10.39
N PRO A 411 0.21 -16.99 -9.04
CA PRO A 411 0.20 -18.25 -8.32
C PRO A 411 -0.99 -19.12 -8.72
N ALA A 412 -0.81 -20.44 -8.74
CA ALA A 412 -1.84 -21.38 -9.18
C ALA A 412 -3.18 -21.20 -8.45
N SER A 413 -3.15 -20.90 -7.15
CA SER A 413 -4.33 -20.62 -6.32
C SER A 413 -5.08 -19.35 -6.74
N GLY A 414 -4.40 -18.36 -7.32
CA GLY A 414 -4.99 -17.09 -7.77
C GLY A 414 -5.57 -17.12 -9.18
N ARG A 415 -5.23 -18.13 -10.01
CA ARG A 415 -5.58 -18.18 -11.44
C ARG A 415 -7.09 -18.17 -11.69
N ARG A 416 -7.84 -18.99 -10.96
CA ARG A 416 -9.31 -19.03 -11.10
C ARG A 416 -9.93 -17.67 -10.79
N GLY A 417 -9.61 -17.10 -9.62
CA GLY A 417 -10.16 -15.82 -9.19
C GLY A 417 -9.71 -14.65 -10.08
N PHE A 418 -8.56 -14.76 -10.74
CA PHE A 418 -8.12 -13.80 -11.74
C PHE A 418 -8.99 -13.90 -13.00
N MET A 419 -9.21 -15.12 -13.51
CA MET A 419 -10.05 -15.36 -14.69
C MET A 419 -11.51 -14.98 -14.46
N THR A 420 -12.06 -15.15 -13.25
CA THR A 420 -13.48 -14.85 -12.95
C THR A 420 -13.70 -13.44 -12.39
N LEU A 421 -12.67 -12.59 -12.38
CA LEU A 421 -12.70 -11.23 -11.82
C LEU A 421 -13.05 -11.16 -10.32
N GLU A 422 -12.95 -12.28 -9.59
CA GLU A 422 -13.15 -12.34 -8.14
C GLU A 422 -11.97 -11.75 -7.34
N THR A 423 -10.81 -11.62 -7.99
CA THR A 423 -9.60 -11.06 -7.36
C THR A 423 -9.10 -9.85 -8.12
N HIS A 424 -8.62 -8.85 -7.38
CA HIS A 424 -8.04 -7.67 -7.99
C HIS A 424 -6.65 -7.99 -8.55
N ALA A 425 -6.45 -7.77 -9.85
CA ALA A 425 -5.18 -8.08 -10.53
C ALA A 425 -3.97 -7.34 -9.94
N GLY A 426 -4.18 -6.14 -9.41
CA GLY A 426 -3.14 -5.35 -8.73
C GLY A 426 -2.53 -6.06 -7.52
N THR A 427 -3.25 -6.99 -6.88
CA THR A 427 -2.72 -7.81 -5.77
C THR A 427 -1.54 -8.69 -6.21
N TYR A 428 -1.50 -9.06 -7.49
CA TYR A 428 -0.42 -9.86 -8.08
C TYR A 428 0.59 -9.01 -8.86
N GLY A 429 0.50 -7.68 -8.80
CA GLY A 429 1.34 -6.79 -9.60
C GLY A 429 1.12 -6.95 -11.10
N ARG A 430 -0.13 -7.21 -11.51
CA ARG A 430 -0.53 -7.42 -12.91
C ARG A 430 -1.55 -6.37 -13.37
N PRO A 431 -1.64 -6.09 -14.69
CA PRO A 431 -2.68 -5.22 -15.25
C PRO A 431 -4.07 -5.84 -15.10
N SER A 432 -5.11 -5.08 -15.44
CA SER A 432 -6.51 -5.51 -15.32
C SER A 432 -6.73 -6.94 -15.85
N ALA A 433 -7.46 -7.77 -15.10
CA ALA A 433 -7.82 -9.12 -15.53
C ALA A 433 -8.93 -9.16 -16.59
N LEU A 434 -9.57 -8.02 -16.87
CA LEU A 434 -10.70 -7.90 -17.79
C LEU A 434 -10.40 -8.46 -19.20
N PRO A 435 -9.26 -8.17 -19.86
CA PRO A 435 -8.97 -8.72 -21.19
C PRO A 435 -8.89 -10.26 -21.19
N VAL A 436 -8.34 -10.85 -20.13
CA VAL A 436 -8.23 -12.32 -19.99
C VAL A 436 -9.59 -12.95 -19.74
N PHE A 437 -10.43 -12.34 -18.90
CA PHE A 437 -11.81 -12.78 -18.68
C PHE A 437 -12.63 -12.73 -19.99
N LEU A 438 -12.58 -11.60 -20.72
CA LEU A 438 -13.28 -11.44 -22.00
C LEU A 438 -12.79 -12.46 -23.03
N ALA A 439 -11.47 -12.68 -23.12
CA ALA A 439 -10.90 -13.70 -23.99
C ALA A 439 -11.38 -15.12 -23.61
N ALA A 440 -11.55 -15.42 -22.32
CA ALA A 440 -12.04 -16.71 -21.86
C ALA A 440 -13.51 -16.94 -22.25
N GLU A 441 -14.38 -15.94 -22.05
CA GLU A 441 -15.78 -16.03 -22.48
C GLU A 441 -15.88 -16.15 -24.00
N LEU A 442 -15.10 -15.36 -24.76
CA LEU A 442 -15.06 -15.45 -26.22
C LEU A 442 -14.56 -16.81 -26.70
N ALA A 443 -13.50 -17.35 -26.09
CA ALA A 443 -13.00 -18.69 -26.42
C ALA A 443 -14.10 -19.74 -26.20
N ALA A 444 -14.81 -19.69 -25.06
CA ALA A 444 -15.91 -20.61 -24.78
C ALA A 444 -17.03 -20.52 -25.84
N CYS A 445 -17.36 -19.31 -26.29
CA CYS A 445 -18.35 -19.09 -27.37
C CYS A 445 -17.88 -19.68 -28.71
N GLN A 446 -16.57 -19.61 -28.96
CA GLN A 446 -15.92 -20.21 -30.12
C GLN A 446 -15.57 -21.69 -29.91
N ARG A 447 -16.23 -22.39 -28.96
CA ARG A 447 -15.96 -23.82 -28.68
C ARG A 447 -14.47 -24.11 -28.47
N ALA A 448 -13.79 -23.20 -27.81
CA ALA A 448 -12.40 -23.29 -27.41
C ALA A 448 -12.31 -23.21 -25.88
N SER A 449 -11.23 -23.74 -25.32
CA SER A 449 -10.90 -23.58 -23.90
C SER A 449 -9.79 -22.55 -23.73
N LEU A 450 -9.82 -21.80 -22.64
CA LEU A 450 -8.73 -20.92 -22.21
C LEU A 450 -8.18 -21.40 -20.87
N GLU A 451 -6.86 -21.47 -20.75
CA GLU A 451 -6.14 -21.96 -19.58
C GLU A 451 -5.02 -21.00 -19.18
N LEU A 452 -4.80 -20.89 -17.87
CA LEU A 452 -3.66 -20.18 -17.28
C LEU A 452 -2.64 -21.17 -16.72
N SER A 453 -1.36 -20.92 -17.02
CA SER A 453 -0.23 -21.72 -16.53
C SER A 453 1.04 -20.88 -16.40
N ASP A 454 2.13 -21.49 -15.96
CA ASP A 454 3.44 -20.85 -15.96
C ASP A 454 4.12 -20.98 -17.32
N PRO A 455 4.89 -19.97 -17.77
CA PRO A 455 5.72 -20.09 -18.95
C PRO A 455 6.88 -21.09 -18.70
N PRO A 456 7.52 -21.64 -19.75
CA PRO A 456 8.57 -22.63 -19.60
C PRO A 456 9.80 -22.06 -18.89
N ALA A 457 10.40 -22.84 -17.99
CA ALA A 457 11.56 -22.44 -17.19
C ALA A 457 12.83 -22.12 -18.00
N THR A 458 12.87 -22.42 -19.31
CA THR A 458 14.01 -22.14 -20.20
C THR A 458 14.29 -20.63 -20.39
N ARG A 459 13.43 -19.76 -19.87
CA ARG A 459 13.52 -18.29 -19.96
C ARG A 459 14.39 -17.61 -18.89
N GLY A 460 15.19 -18.37 -18.14
CA GLY A 460 16.15 -17.82 -17.16
C GLY A 460 15.52 -17.49 -15.81
N ASP A 461 14.26 -17.04 -15.79
CA ASP A 461 13.63 -16.51 -14.58
C ASP A 461 12.29 -17.21 -14.23
N GLY A 462 11.75 -18.04 -15.11
CA GLY A 462 10.46 -18.74 -14.91
C GLY A 462 9.26 -17.82 -14.61
N SER A 463 9.43 -16.51 -14.77
CA SER A 463 8.48 -15.48 -14.38
C SER A 463 7.55 -15.13 -15.55
N GLY A 464 6.30 -14.80 -15.21
CA GLY A 464 5.28 -14.43 -16.18
C GLY A 464 3.98 -15.21 -16.04
N LEU A 465 3.09 -15.01 -16.99
CA LEU A 465 1.88 -15.78 -17.16
C LEU A 465 1.84 -16.34 -18.57
N ARG A 466 1.51 -17.63 -18.66
CA ARG A 466 1.14 -18.28 -19.91
C ARG A 466 -0.37 -18.34 -20.02
N VAL A 467 -0.91 -17.77 -21.09
CA VAL A 467 -2.31 -17.90 -21.48
C VAL A 467 -2.39 -18.79 -22.71
N ALA A 468 -3.11 -19.91 -22.62
CA ALA A 468 -3.30 -20.83 -23.74
C ALA A 468 -4.77 -20.90 -24.14
N VAL A 469 -5.06 -20.79 -25.45
CA VAL A 469 -6.37 -21.02 -26.04
C VAL A 469 -6.29 -22.26 -26.94
N THR A 470 -7.14 -23.24 -26.69
CA THR A 470 -7.18 -24.50 -27.44
C THR A 470 -8.50 -24.60 -28.20
N PHE A 471 -8.43 -24.62 -29.52
CA PHE A 471 -9.56 -24.80 -30.41
C PHE A 471 -9.73 -26.29 -30.68
N ALA A 472 -10.80 -26.89 -30.17
CA ALA A 472 -11.10 -28.28 -30.47
C ALA A 472 -11.30 -28.48 -31.99
N ASP A 473 -10.77 -29.60 -32.50
CA ASP A 473 -10.98 -30.02 -33.88
C ASP A 473 -12.51 -30.21 -34.08
N GLY A 474 -13.05 -29.48 -35.06
CA GLY A 474 -14.49 -29.40 -35.34
C GLY A 474 -14.99 -30.49 -36.26
#